data_AF-A0A960EDI1-F1
#
_entry.id   AF-A0A960EDI1-F1
#
_cell.length_a   1.000
_cell.length_b   1.000
_cell.length_c   1.000
_cell.angle_alpha   90.00
_cell.angle_beta   90.00
_cell.angle_gamma   90.00
#
_symmetry.space_group_name_H-M   'P 1'
#
loop_
_entity.id
_entity.type
_entity.pdbx_description
1 polymer ?
#
loop_
_entity_poly.entity_id
_entity_poly.type
_entity_poly.pdbx_seq_one_letter_code
_entity_poly.pdbx_strand_id
1 'polypeptide(L)'
;MATLTVWKFDDPDTASTVRARVLDLEREHAIEVHDAVVVAWPVGAKKPDTEQLRSDRGLATAGGALWGLLLGAIFFMPWFGLAFGATMGAAGGALHDFGIDDHFIATVRDRVTPGTSALFLLSSDADRGRVADALADIHAELIATNLTGTDEAALADIFRED
;
A
#
# COMPACT_ATOMS: atom_id res chain seq x y z
N MET A 1 5.39 -5.68 -15.14
CA MET A 1 4.37 -4.62 -14.98
C MET A 1 4.37 -4.24 -13.51
N ALA A 2 4.37 -2.94 -13.19
CA ALA A 2 4.41 -2.51 -11.79
C ALA A 2 3.04 -2.72 -11.14
N THR A 3 3.05 -3.40 -10.00
CA THR A 3 1.88 -3.71 -9.18
C THR A 3 1.98 -2.94 -7.88
N LEU A 4 0.90 -2.23 -7.54
CA LEU A 4 0.73 -1.60 -6.23
C LEU A 4 -0.09 -2.53 -5.34
N THR A 5 0.44 -2.81 -4.15
CA THR A 5 -0.24 -3.58 -3.10
C THR A 5 -0.25 -2.80 -1.80
N VAL A 6 -1.31 -2.96 -1.02
CA VAL A 6 -1.45 -2.33 0.30
C VAL A 6 -1.73 -3.41 1.33
N TRP A 7 -0.79 -3.55 2.26
CA TRP A 7 -0.82 -4.53 3.33
C TRP A 7 -1.12 -3.83 4.63
N LYS A 8 -2.15 -4.25 5.35
CA LYS A 8 -2.57 -3.70 6.64
C LYS A 8 -2.09 -4.60 7.78
N PHE A 9 -1.73 -3.96 8.88
CA PHE A 9 -1.38 -4.59 10.14
C PHE A 9 -2.22 -3.97 11.27
N ASP A 10 -2.66 -4.80 12.21
CA ASP A 10 -3.49 -4.36 13.36
C ASP A 10 -2.69 -3.72 14.51
N ASP A 11 -1.41 -3.41 14.26
CA ASP A 11 -0.51 -2.74 15.19
C ASP A 11 0.23 -1.60 14.47
N PRO A 12 0.37 -0.42 15.10
CA PRO A 12 0.93 0.77 14.45
C PRO A 12 2.45 0.68 14.22
N ASP A 13 3.18 -0.21 14.90
CA ASP A 13 4.63 -0.34 14.81
C ASP A 13 5.07 -1.47 13.86
N THR A 14 4.15 -2.38 13.52
CA THR A 14 4.43 -3.59 12.74
C THR A 14 4.90 -3.29 11.31
N ALA A 15 4.31 -2.31 10.62
CA ALA A 15 4.74 -1.98 9.26
C ALA A 15 6.21 -1.52 9.19
N SER A 16 6.74 -0.89 10.25
CA SER A 16 8.16 -0.51 10.34
C SER A 16 9.08 -1.72 10.52
N THR A 17 8.58 -2.80 11.09
CA THR A 17 9.31 -4.07 11.20
C THR A 17 9.33 -4.81 9.85
N VAL A 18 8.22 -4.71 9.11
CA VAL A 18 8.07 -5.32 7.77
C VAL A 18 8.98 -4.67 6.73
N ARG A 19 9.30 -3.37 6.89
CA ARG A 19 10.30 -2.67 6.06
C ARG A 19 11.61 -3.44 5.90
N ALA A 20 12.16 -3.97 7.00
CA ALA A 20 13.42 -4.71 6.95
C ALA A 20 13.28 -5.99 6.11
N ARG A 21 12.14 -6.67 6.21
CA ARG A 21 11.83 -7.89 5.45
C ARG A 21 11.68 -7.63 3.96
N VAL A 22 11.00 -6.55 3.59
CA VAL A 22 10.86 -6.15 2.18
C VAL A 22 12.22 -5.86 1.55
N LEU A 23 13.12 -5.19 2.28
CA LEU A 23 14.50 -4.96 1.83
C LEU A 23 15.30 -6.27 1.72
N ASP A 24 15.06 -7.25 2.61
CA ASP A 24 15.67 -8.58 2.52
C ASP A 24 15.22 -9.32 1.24
N LEU A 25 13.93 -9.30 0.92
CA LEU A 25 13.38 -9.89 -0.29
C LEU A 25 13.93 -9.27 -1.56
N GLU A 26 14.13 -7.94 -1.55
CA GLU A 26 14.78 -7.23 -2.63
C GLU A 26 16.26 -7.65 -2.77
N ARG A 27 16.96 -7.88 -1.64
CA ARG A 27 18.34 -8.39 -1.64
C ARG A 27 18.46 -9.79 -2.22
N GLU A 28 17.46 -10.61 -2.00
CA GLU A 28 17.38 -11.99 -2.49
C GLU A 28 16.88 -12.09 -3.94
N HIS A 29 16.63 -10.97 -4.62
CA HIS A 29 16.02 -10.92 -5.96
C HIS A 29 14.66 -11.64 -6.05
N ALA A 30 13.96 -11.78 -4.92
CA ALA A 30 12.63 -12.38 -4.87
C ALA A 30 11.56 -11.41 -5.41
N ILE A 31 11.82 -10.11 -5.31
CA ILE A 31 11.00 -9.02 -5.84
C ILE A 31 11.88 -7.89 -6.38
N GLU A 32 11.38 -7.19 -7.40
CA GLU A 32 11.90 -5.89 -7.78
C GLU A 32 11.06 -4.80 -7.12
N VAL A 33 11.57 -4.23 -6.02
CA VAL A 33 10.94 -3.09 -5.34
C VAL A 33 11.26 -1.81 -6.10
N HIS A 34 10.23 -1.17 -6.66
CA HIS A 34 10.37 0.12 -7.31
C HIS A 34 10.32 1.25 -6.28
N ASP A 35 9.37 1.15 -5.35
CA ASP A 35 9.19 2.09 -4.25
C ASP A 35 8.30 1.47 -3.17
N ALA A 36 8.39 1.98 -1.94
CA ALA A 36 7.49 1.58 -0.86
C ALA A 36 7.32 2.68 0.18
N VAL A 37 6.14 2.74 0.79
CA VAL A 37 5.85 3.66 1.90
C VAL A 37 5.19 2.90 3.03
N VAL A 38 5.72 3.10 4.22
CA VAL A 38 5.12 2.66 5.47
C VAL A 38 4.26 3.79 6.01
N VAL A 39 3.03 3.47 6.40
CA VAL A 39 2.10 4.36 7.06
C VAL A 39 1.81 3.80 8.45
N ALA A 40 2.11 4.56 9.49
CA ALA A 40 1.84 4.18 10.87
C ALA A 40 0.81 5.15 11.45
N TRP A 41 -0.28 4.65 12.03
CA TRP A 41 -1.28 5.50 12.67
C TRP A 41 -1.43 5.17 14.15
N PRO A 42 -0.62 5.75 15.05
CA PRO A 42 -0.76 5.53 16.48
C PRO A 42 -2.11 5.97 17.02
N VAL A 43 -2.61 5.28 18.05
CA VAL A 43 -3.85 5.66 18.75
C VAL A 43 -3.71 7.08 19.32
N GLY A 44 -4.67 7.94 19.03
CA GLY A 44 -4.66 9.34 19.48
C GLY A 44 -3.85 10.31 18.62
N ALA A 45 -3.14 9.83 17.59
CA ALA A 45 -2.49 10.70 16.61
C ALA A 45 -3.53 11.35 15.68
N LYS A 46 -3.37 12.66 15.44
CA LYS A 46 -4.27 13.43 14.57
C LYS A 46 -4.19 13.05 13.09
N LYS A 47 -3.07 12.47 12.68
CA LYS A 47 -2.77 12.04 11.31
C LYS A 47 -1.79 10.85 11.37
N PRO A 48 -1.76 9.99 10.36
CA PRO A 48 -0.74 8.97 10.26
C PRO A 48 0.64 9.59 10.02
N ASP A 49 1.66 8.91 10.49
CA ASP A 49 3.05 9.13 10.12
C ASP A 49 3.37 8.30 8.86
N THR A 50 4.23 8.83 8.00
CA THR A 50 4.54 8.20 6.71
C THR A 50 6.05 8.19 6.50
N GLU A 51 6.62 7.02 6.33
CA GLU A 51 8.05 6.83 6.08
C GLU A 51 8.25 6.14 4.73
N GLN A 52 8.97 6.79 3.81
CA GLN A 52 9.30 6.18 2.53
C GLN A 52 10.50 5.24 2.68
N LEU A 53 10.38 4.02 2.15
CA LEU A 53 11.53 3.13 1.96
C LEU A 53 12.37 3.66 0.82
N ARG A 54 13.59 4.08 1.15
CA ARG A 54 14.64 4.21 0.15
C ARG A 54 15.26 2.83 -0.06
N SER A 55 14.97 2.22 -1.21
CA SER A 55 15.79 1.13 -1.71
C SER A 55 17.09 1.69 -2.29
N ASP A 56 18.21 0.99 -2.06
CA ASP A 56 19.52 1.34 -2.61
C ASP A 56 19.59 1.13 -4.14
N ARG A 57 18.60 0.45 -4.74
CA ARG A 57 18.55 0.15 -6.18
C ARG A 57 17.45 0.89 -6.94
N GLY A 58 16.51 1.52 -6.25
CA GLY A 58 15.38 2.24 -6.85
C GLY A 58 15.73 3.65 -7.33
N LEU A 59 15.23 4.04 -8.50
CA LEU A 59 15.27 5.41 -9.04
C LEU A 59 14.53 6.38 -8.09
N ALA A 60 15.23 6.87 -7.06
CA ALA A 60 14.69 7.67 -5.96
C ALA A 60 14.27 9.12 -6.33
N THR A 61 13.77 9.37 -7.55
CA THR A 61 13.42 10.72 -8.01
C THR A 61 11.97 10.85 -8.49
N ALA A 62 11.24 9.74 -8.69
CA ALA A 62 9.85 9.76 -9.17
C ALA A 62 8.77 9.48 -8.10
N GLY A 63 9.13 8.87 -6.96
CA GLY A 63 8.17 8.40 -5.96
C GLY A 63 7.40 9.47 -5.18
N GLY A 64 8.05 10.60 -4.86
CA GLY A 64 7.48 11.61 -3.96
C GLY A 64 6.18 12.25 -4.46
N ALA A 65 6.03 12.43 -5.77
CA ALA A 65 4.83 13.03 -6.36
C ALA A 65 3.65 12.05 -6.35
N LEU A 66 3.89 10.78 -6.70
CA LEU A 66 2.88 9.72 -6.66
C LEU A 66 2.38 9.52 -5.24
N TRP A 67 3.28 9.32 -4.28
CA TRP A 67 2.91 9.10 -2.89
C TRP A 67 2.30 10.33 -2.24
N GLY A 68 2.80 11.52 -2.54
CA GLY A 68 2.21 12.77 -2.05
C GLY A 68 0.77 12.94 -2.52
N LEU A 69 0.48 12.56 -3.78
CA LEU A 69 -0.86 12.64 -4.34
C LEU A 69 -1.77 11.51 -3.79
N LEU A 70 -1.29 10.27 -3.75
CA LEU A 70 -2.04 9.12 -3.26
C LEU A 70 -2.36 9.23 -1.76
N LEU A 71 -1.33 9.43 -0.92
CA LEU A 71 -1.51 9.55 0.52
C LEU A 71 -2.23 10.85 0.89
N GLY A 72 -2.02 11.91 0.10
CA GLY A 72 -2.82 13.14 0.19
C GLY A 72 -4.31 12.87 -0.05
N ALA A 73 -4.66 12.11 -1.09
CA ALA A 73 -6.04 11.73 -1.37
C ALA A 73 -6.66 10.84 -0.29
N ILE A 74 -5.88 9.91 0.29
CA ILE A 74 -6.37 8.97 1.32
C ILE A 74 -6.51 9.64 2.70
N PHE A 75 -5.48 10.35 3.16
CA PHE A 75 -5.35 10.76 4.57
C PHE A 75 -5.54 12.26 4.83
N PHE A 76 -5.40 13.11 3.83
CA PHE A 76 -5.45 14.57 4.03
C PHE A 76 -6.88 15.14 3.92
N MET A 77 -7.88 14.31 3.61
CA MET A 77 -9.28 14.73 3.45
C MET A 77 -10.13 14.31 4.68
N PRO A 78 -10.53 15.24 5.57
CA PRO A 78 -11.00 14.85 6.90
C PRO A 78 -12.50 14.46 7.03
N TRP A 79 -13.33 14.47 5.97
CA TRP A 79 -14.81 14.55 6.16
C TRP A 79 -15.75 13.89 5.13
N PHE A 80 -15.36 12.90 4.33
CA PHE A 80 -16.30 12.40 3.31
C PHE A 80 -16.91 11.04 3.64
N GLY A 81 -18.08 11.08 4.29
CA GLY A 81 -18.98 9.96 4.50
C GLY A 81 -20.20 9.92 3.57
N LEU A 82 -20.38 10.86 2.63
CA LEU A 82 -21.59 10.92 1.80
C LEU A 82 -21.43 11.46 0.35
N ALA A 83 -20.23 11.79 -0.14
CA ALA A 83 -20.10 12.50 -1.42
C ALA A 83 -18.85 12.11 -2.23
N PHE A 84 -18.64 10.82 -2.47
CA PHE A 84 -17.54 10.35 -3.32
C PHE A 84 -17.84 10.50 -4.83
N GLY A 85 -19.09 10.70 -5.23
CA GLY A 85 -19.44 10.93 -6.63
C GLY A 85 -19.36 12.40 -7.01
N ALA A 86 -18.26 12.81 -7.67
CA ALA A 86 -18.14 13.93 -8.64
C ALA A 86 -16.96 14.90 -8.43
N THR A 87 -16.19 14.84 -7.33
CA THR A 87 -15.17 15.88 -7.03
C THR A 87 -13.71 15.50 -7.27
N MET A 88 -13.42 14.28 -7.75
CA MET A 88 -12.09 13.96 -8.24
C MET A 88 -11.87 14.61 -9.61
N GLY A 89 -11.44 15.88 -9.59
CA GLY A 89 -10.85 16.56 -10.74
C GLY A 89 -9.51 15.93 -11.16
N ALA A 90 -8.64 16.70 -11.82
CA ALA A 90 -7.41 16.23 -12.48
C ALA A 90 -6.49 15.27 -11.68
N ALA A 91 -6.50 15.30 -10.34
CA ALA A 91 -5.72 14.40 -9.49
C ALA A 91 -6.24 12.94 -9.50
N GLY A 92 -7.56 12.73 -9.60
CA GLY A 92 -8.15 11.38 -9.69
C GLY A 92 -7.89 10.72 -11.04
N GLY A 93 -7.86 11.50 -12.12
CA GLY A 93 -7.52 11.01 -13.46
C GLY A 93 -6.10 10.42 -13.52
N ALA A 94 -5.12 11.07 -12.89
CA ALA A 94 -3.75 10.58 -12.86
C ALA A 94 -3.60 9.27 -12.08
N LEU A 95 -4.31 9.09 -10.96
CA LEU A 95 -4.31 7.83 -10.20
C LEU A 95 -5.04 6.70 -10.94
N HIS A 96 -6.16 7.02 -11.57
CA HIS A 96 -6.95 6.07 -12.35
C HIS A 96 -6.13 5.49 -13.52
N ASP A 97 -5.27 6.30 -14.16
CA ASP A 97 -4.34 5.83 -15.20
C ASP A 97 -3.32 4.79 -14.67
N PHE A 98 -3.08 4.73 -13.35
CA PHE A 98 -2.26 3.71 -12.69
C PHE A 98 -3.08 2.53 -12.12
N GLY A 99 -4.39 2.47 -12.40
CA GLY A 99 -5.30 1.46 -11.87
C GLY A 99 -5.70 1.70 -10.41
N ILE A 100 -5.53 2.91 -9.91
CA ILE A 100 -5.95 3.31 -8.55
C ILE A 100 -7.28 4.04 -8.68
N ASP A 101 -8.36 3.35 -8.34
CA ASP A 101 -9.72 3.88 -8.44
C ASP A 101 -10.28 4.34 -7.09
N ASP A 102 -11.51 4.84 -7.14
CA ASP A 102 -12.27 5.29 -5.99
C ASP A 102 -12.46 4.19 -4.94
N HIS A 103 -12.58 2.93 -5.38
CA HIS A 103 -12.78 1.78 -4.50
C HIS A 103 -11.50 1.45 -3.73
N PHE A 104 -10.34 1.41 -4.40
CA PHE A 104 -9.04 1.25 -3.78
C PHE A 104 -8.84 2.29 -2.67
N ILE A 105 -9.07 3.57 -2.98
CA ILE A 105 -8.88 4.68 -2.04
C ILE A 105 -9.82 4.55 -0.84
N ALA A 106 -11.09 4.25 -1.08
CA ALA A 106 -12.09 4.06 -0.03
C ALA A 106 -11.71 2.89 0.90
N THR A 107 -11.36 1.73 0.34
CA THR A 107 -10.98 0.55 1.11
C THR A 107 -9.76 0.81 1.98
N VAL A 108 -8.71 1.43 1.44
CA VAL A 108 -7.52 1.77 2.23
C VAL A 108 -7.86 2.74 3.35
N ARG A 109 -8.68 3.75 3.10
CA ARG A 109 -9.09 4.73 4.10
C ARG A 109 -9.92 4.10 5.23
N ASP A 110 -10.83 3.19 4.91
CA ASP A 110 -11.70 2.55 5.89
C ASP A 110 -10.95 1.52 6.75
N ARG A 111 -9.86 0.94 6.23
CA ARG A 111 -9.07 -0.09 6.91
C ARG A 111 -7.87 0.48 7.67
N VAL A 112 -7.23 1.53 7.16
CA VAL A 112 -6.07 2.18 7.80
C VAL A 112 -6.54 3.30 8.72
N THR A 113 -6.74 2.95 9.99
CA THR A 113 -7.34 3.79 11.03
C THR A 113 -6.39 3.92 12.25
N PRO A 114 -6.66 4.84 13.20
CA PRO A 114 -5.84 4.93 14.41
C PRO A 114 -5.77 3.59 15.16
N GLY A 115 -4.55 3.15 15.46
CA GLY A 115 -4.24 1.83 16.01
C GLY A 115 -3.72 0.82 14.98
N THR A 116 -3.63 1.19 13.69
CA THR A 116 -3.18 0.30 12.62
C THR A 116 -1.93 0.84 11.91
N SER A 117 -1.31 0.01 11.09
CA SER A 117 -0.30 0.44 10.12
C SER A 117 -0.54 -0.20 8.77
N ALA A 118 0.07 0.35 7.72
CA ALA A 118 0.02 -0.20 6.39
C ALA A 118 1.33 -0.04 5.63
N LEU A 119 1.65 -1.02 4.79
CA LEU A 119 2.74 -0.97 3.82
C LEU A 119 2.14 -0.83 2.42
N PHE A 120 2.49 0.25 1.74
CA PHE A 120 2.23 0.43 0.33
C PHE A 120 3.49 0.01 -0.44
N LEU A 121 3.37 -1.00 -1.30
CA LEU A 121 4.49 -1.58 -2.03
C LEU A 121 4.24 -1.51 -3.53
N LEU A 122 5.13 -0.83 -4.24
CA LEU A 122 5.19 -0.80 -5.70
C LEU A 122 6.31 -1.75 -6.16
N SER A 123 5.94 -2.85 -6.81
CA SER A 123 6.90 -3.90 -7.22
C SER A 123 6.63 -4.42 -8.64
N SER A 124 7.67 -4.92 -9.32
CA SER A 124 7.54 -5.68 -10.58
C SER A 124 8.18 -7.07 -10.43
N ASP A 125 7.83 -7.99 -11.33
CA ASP A 125 8.39 -9.35 -11.40
C ASP A 125 8.33 -10.16 -10.10
N ALA A 126 7.50 -9.70 -9.15
CA ALA A 126 7.29 -10.38 -7.90
C ALA A 126 6.56 -11.71 -8.18
N ASP A 127 7.19 -12.82 -7.83
CA ASP A 127 6.47 -14.04 -7.54
C ASP A 127 5.52 -13.71 -6.38
N ARG A 128 4.25 -13.51 -6.71
CA ARG A 128 3.17 -13.15 -5.78
C ARG A 128 3.14 -14.08 -4.57
N GLY A 129 3.46 -15.36 -4.79
CA GLY A 129 3.57 -16.35 -3.73
C GLY A 129 4.74 -16.09 -2.78
N ARG A 130 5.87 -15.53 -3.24
CA ARG A 130 7.02 -15.22 -2.37
C ARG A 130 6.83 -13.98 -1.52
N VAL A 131 6.20 -12.94 -2.05
CA VAL A 131 5.82 -11.77 -1.22
C VAL A 131 4.84 -12.23 -0.15
N ALA A 132 3.89 -13.07 -0.53
CA ALA A 132 2.94 -13.63 0.39
C ALA A 132 3.58 -14.49 1.47
N ASP A 133 4.40 -15.45 1.09
CA ASP A 133 5.15 -16.33 2.00
C ASP A 133 6.01 -15.52 2.98
N ALA A 134 6.72 -14.50 2.47
CA ALA A 134 7.56 -13.64 3.30
C ALA A 134 6.77 -12.73 4.27
N LEU A 135 5.48 -12.52 4.02
CA LEU A 135 4.58 -11.74 4.86
C LEU A 135 3.60 -12.62 5.66
N ALA A 136 3.54 -13.92 5.39
CA ALA A 136 2.59 -14.86 5.99
C ALA A 136 2.77 -14.95 7.51
N ASP A 137 4.03 -14.96 7.97
CA ASP A 137 4.38 -14.94 9.39
C ASP A 137 3.98 -13.63 10.11
N ILE A 138 3.61 -12.59 9.36
CA ILE A 138 3.40 -11.23 9.86
C ILE A 138 1.94 -10.82 9.71
N HIS A 139 0.97 -11.71 9.97
CA HIS A 139 -0.49 -11.42 10.01
C HIS A 139 -0.93 -10.28 9.08
N ALA A 140 -0.46 -10.30 7.85
CA ALA A 140 -0.52 -9.19 6.94
C ALA A 140 -1.80 -9.33 6.12
N GLU A 141 -2.69 -8.35 6.21
CA GLU A 141 -3.92 -8.39 5.42
C GLU A 141 -3.73 -7.60 4.14
N LEU A 142 -3.84 -8.24 2.97
CA LEU A 142 -3.94 -7.52 1.71
C LEU A 142 -5.31 -6.84 1.65
N ILE A 143 -5.33 -5.50 1.70
CA ILE A 143 -6.57 -4.72 1.70
C ILE A 143 -6.85 -4.03 0.36
N ALA A 144 -5.83 -3.82 -0.48
CA ALA A 144 -6.02 -3.19 -1.78
C ALA A 144 -4.88 -3.51 -2.76
N THR A 145 -5.21 -3.60 -4.04
CA THR A 145 -4.24 -3.73 -5.14
C THR A 145 -4.76 -3.08 -6.42
N ASN A 146 -3.87 -2.65 -7.31
CA ASN A 146 -4.24 -2.15 -8.64
C ASN A 146 -4.42 -3.28 -9.70
N LEU A 147 -4.40 -4.55 -9.26
CA LEU A 147 -4.69 -5.70 -10.10
C LEU A 147 -6.20 -5.83 -10.34
N THR A 148 -6.58 -6.32 -11.51
CA THR A 148 -7.99 -6.54 -11.86
C THR A 148 -8.45 -7.95 -11.53
N GLY A 149 -9.63 -8.08 -10.91
CA GLY A 149 -10.49 -9.28 -10.88
C GLY A 149 -9.81 -10.63 -10.65
N THR A 150 -9.36 -11.28 -11.72
CA THR A 150 -8.73 -12.62 -11.67
C THR A 150 -7.40 -12.62 -10.91
N ASP A 151 -6.58 -11.57 -11.11
CA ASP A 151 -5.26 -11.47 -10.49
C ASP A 151 -5.33 -11.01 -9.03
N GLU A 152 -6.34 -10.21 -8.70
CA GLU A 152 -6.65 -9.80 -7.33
C GLU A 152 -7.18 -10.98 -6.51
N ALA A 153 -8.17 -11.72 -7.05
CA ALA A 153 -8.75 -12.86 -6.36
C ALA A 153 -7.69 -13.92 -6.04
N ALA A 154 -6.81 -14.22 -6.99
CA ALA A 154 -5.70 -15.15 -6.78
C ALA A 154 -4.71 -14.68 -5.70
N LEU A 155 -4.48 -13.37 -5.59
CA LEU A 155 -3.60 -12.82 -4.56
C LEU A 155 -4.28 -12.81 -3.18
N ALA A 156 -5.56 -12.42 -3.11
CA ALA A 156 -6.33 -12.40 -1.87
C ALA A 156 -6.60 -13.80 -1.29
N ASP A 157 -6.71 -14.81 -2.14
CA ASP A 157 -6.91 -16.21 -1.74
C ASP A 157 -5.73 -16.76 -0.93
N ILE A 158 -4.50 -16.39 -1.33
CA ILE A 158 -3.25 -16.80 -0.64
C ILE A 158 -3.25 -16.39 0.85
N PHE A 159 -3.99 -15.33 1.23
CA PHE A 159 -4.05 -14.82 2.61
C PHE A 159 -5.39 -15.07 3.30
N ARG A 160 -6.35 -15.69 2.61
CA ARG A 160 -7.62 -16.11 3.23
C ARG A 160 -7.53 -17.52 3.82
N GLU A 161 -6.59 -18.32 3.32
CA GLU A 161 -6.18 -19.59 3.94
C GLU A 161 -5.11 -19.34 5.01
N ASP A 162 -5.54 -18.89 6.20
CA ASP A 162 -5.08 -19.35 7.54
C ASP A 162 -5.93 -18.70 8.66
#